data_AF-A0A832SBJ7-F1
#
_entry.id   AF-A0A832SBJ7-F1
#
_cell.length_a   1.000
_cell.length_b   1.000
_cell.length_c   1.000
_cell.angle_alpha   90.00
_cell.angle_beta   90.00
_cell.angle_gamma   90.00
#
_symmetry.space_group_name_H-M   'P 1'
#
loop_
_entity.id
_entity.type
_entity.pdbx_description
1 polymer ?
#
loop_
_entity_poly.entity_id
_entity_poly.type
_entity_poly.pdbx_seq_one_letter_code
_entity_poly.pdbx_strand_id
1 'polypeptide(L)'
;AMDKYGIDYPVVLDNDMKTWKAFENNYWPRKYIADHQGNLRYDHIGEGGYQETEKIIQQLLEERSKAMKIEDVSTMTSLVSIEEFEHTLFRTPEVYFGYKFAQNRNQLGSEEGFQHEKIVKYQEPNNIELNKFYPIGNWNNHKDSMELTETKGSIKLSYNAKEVNIVTENYAELEIFLDGVPLTKEYQGTDMTDGSKIKVSNPGMYNIISNEISSSHIMEIKIEGKGFQIFTFTFG
;
A
#
# COMPACT_ATOMS: atom_id res chain seq x y z
N ALA A 1 -15.38 2.55 2.53
CA ALA A 1 -14.13 3.08 1.93
C ALA A 1 -14.30 4.54 1.53
N MET A 2 -15.24 4.88 0.65
CA MET A 2 -15.46 6.29 0.24
C MET A 2 -15.74 7.21 1.41
N ASP A 3 -16.69 6.84 2.28
CA ASP A 3 -17.00 7.61 3.49
C ASP A 3 -15.78 7.75 4.43
N LYS A 4 -14.95 6.69 4.55
CA LYS A 4 -13.74 6.69 5.39
C LYS A 4 -12.73 7.74 4.92
N TYR A 5 -12.61 7.93 3.61
CA TYR A 5 -11.62 8.81 2.98
C TYR A 5 -12.22 10.13 2.44
N GLY A 6 -13.49 10.43 2.75
CA GLY A 6 -14.14 11.66 2.30
C GLY A 6 -14.26 11.80 0.79
N ILE A 7 -14.46 10.68 0.07
CA ILE A 7 -14.57 10.68 -1.38
C ILE A 7 -16.02 10.95 -1.79
N ASP A 8 -16.30 12.21 -2.11
CA ASP A 8 -17.63 12.67 -2.54
C ASP A 8 -17.79 12.79 -4.07
N TYR A 9 -16.70 12.62 -4.82
CA TYR A 9 -16.72 12.61 -6.28
C TYR A 9 -17.11 11.23 -6.85
N PRO A 10 -17.61 11.15 -8.10
CA PRO A 10 -18.03 9.89 -8.69
C PRO A 10 -16.92 8.83 -8.73
N VAL A 11 -17.27 7.59 -8.37
CA VAL A 11 -16.37 6.44 -8.46
C VAL A 11 -16.97 5.37 -9.34
N VAL A 12 -16.17 4.89 -10.29
CA VAL A 12 -16.51 3.76 -11.16
C VAL A 12 -15.74 2.53 -10.72
N LEU A 13 -16.44 1.41 -10.51
CA LEU A 13 -15.83 0.13 -10.20
C LEU A 13 -15.33 -0.53 -11.48
N ASP A 14 -14.01 -0.60 -11.66
CA ASP A 14 -13.36 -1.26 -12.80
C ASP A 14 -12.88 -2.68 -12.44
N ASN A 15 -13.78 -3.50 -11.89
CA ASN A 15 -13.43 -4.84 -11.37
C ASN A 15 -12.82 -5.77 -12.43
N ASP A 16 -13.15 -5.58 -13.71
CA ASP A 16 -12.62 -6.36 -14.84
C ASP A 16 -11.34 -5.76 -15.46
N MET A 17 -10.85 -4.64 -14.90
CA MET A 17 -9.69 -3.88 -15.39
C MET A 17 -9.85 -3.38 -16.85
N LYS A 18 -11.08 -3.10 -17.29
CA LYS A 18 -11.39 -2.70 -18.68
C LYS A 18 -10.88 -1.28 -18.94
N THR A 19 -11.22 -0.33 -18.07
CA THR A 19 -10.77 1.06 -18.18
C THR A 19 -9.26 1.14 -17.95
N TRP A 20 -8.76 0.45 -16.94
CA TRP A 20 -7.33 0.35 -16.63
C TRP A 20 -6.50 -0.08 -17.85
N LYS A 21 -6.92 -1.15 -18.54
CA LYS A 21 -6.25 -1.65 -19.75
C LYS A 21 -6.42 -0.70 -20.94
N ALA A 22 -7.59 -0.09 -21.12
CA ALA A 22 -7.84 0.86 -22.21
C ALA A 22 -6.94 2.11 -22.11
N PHE A 23 -6.58 2.51 -20.90
CA PHE A 23 -5.61 3.58 -20.63
C PHE A 23 -4.16 3.10 -20.55
N GLU A 24 -3.89 1.81 -20.82
CA GLU A 24 -2.57 1.19 -20.70
C GLU A 24 -1.90 1.51 -19.34
N ASN A 25 -2.70 1.49 -18.27
CA ASN A 25 -2.18 1.78 -16.94
C ASN A 25 -1.37 0.60 -16.38
N ASN A 26 -0.31 0.90 -15.65
CA ASN A 26 0.53 -0.07 -14.95
C ASN A 26 0.91 0.39 -13.53
N TYR A 27 0.35 1.51 -13.06
CA TYR A 27 0.79 2.16 -11.82
C TYR A 27 -0.39 2.65 -10.98
N TRP A 28 -0.20 2.59 -9.67
CA TRP A 28 -1.07 3.21 -8.69
C TRP A 28 -0.23 4.17 -7.81
N PRO A 29 -0.70 5.39 -7.52
CA PRO A 29 -1.79 6.07 -8.22
C PRO A 29 -1.37 6.50 -9.64
N ARG A 30 -2.35 6.84 -10.48
CA ARG A 30 -2.12 7.51 -11.76
C ARG A 30 -3.22 8.52 -12.02
N LYS A 31 -2.86 9.68 -12.58
CA LYS A 31 -3.78 10.77 -12.87
C LYS A 31 -3.76 11.04 -14.38
N TYR A 32 -4.95 11.14 -14.97
CA TYR A 32 -5.13 11.66 -16.32
C TYR A 32 -6.08 12.84 -16.24
N ILE A 33 -5.74 13.94 -16.92
CA ILE A 33 -6.62 15.11 -17.02
C ILE A 33 -6.96 15.35 -18.48
N ALA A 34 -8.26 15.39 -18.76
CA ALA A 34 -8.80 15.73 -20.06
C ALA A 34 -9.29 17.20 -20.08
N ASP A 35 -9.23 17.83 -21.25
CA ASP A 35 -9.89 19.12 -21.46
C ASP A 35 -11.39 18.99 -21.72
N HIS A 36 -12.05 20.14 -21.93
CA HIS A 36 -13.49 20.22 -22.18
C HIS A 36 -13.94 19.61 -23.53
N GLN A 37 -13.00 19.23 -24.40
CA GLN A 37 -13.27 18.52 -25.66
C GLN A 37 -13.03 17.01 -25.51
N GLY A 38 -12.54 16.56 -24.36
CA GLY A 38 -12.23 15.16 -24.07
C GLY A 38 -10.83 14.72 -24.48
N ASN A 39 -9.95 15.65 -24.87
CA ASN A 39 -8.56 15.29 -25.19
C ASN A 39 -7.75 15.17 -23.91
N LEU A 40 -6.90 14.15 -23.79
CA LEU A 40 -5.95 14.04 -22.68
C LEU A 40 -4.86 15.12 -22.80
N ARG A 41 -4.64 15.86 -21.72
CA ARG A 41 -3.71 17.00 -21.66
C ARG A 41 -2.63 16.85 -20.61
N TYR A 42 -2.80 15.92 -19.68
CA TYR A 42 -1.83 15.60 -18.65
C TYR A 42 -1.97 14.15 -18.21
N ASP A 43 -0.83 13.56 -17.90
CA ASP A 43 -0.66 12.21 -17.37
C ASP A 43 0.44 12.26 -16.31
N HIS A 44 0.17 11.70 -15.14
CA HIS A 44 1.11 11.63 -14.04
C HIS A 44 1.05 10.28 -13.37
N ILE A 45 2.21 9.61 -13.36
CA ILE A 45 2.43 8.31 -12.74
C ILE A 45 2.93 8.53 -11.31
N GLY A 46 2.33 7.82 -10.36
CA GLY A 46 2.77 7.81 -8.97
C GLY A 46 2.14 8.92 -8.12
N GLU A 47 2.56 8.93 -6.85
CA GLU A 47 2.15 9.91 -5.85
C GLU A 47 2.96 11.21 -6.00
N GLY A 48 2.38 12.35 -5.62
CA GLY A 48 2.99 13.66 -5.77
C GLY A 48 2.52 14.40 -7.03
N GLY A 49 3.32 15.38 -7.47
CA GLY A 49 2.99 16.33 -8.53
C GLY A 49 1.75 17.17 -8.23
N TYR A 50 1.42 17.42 -6.95
CA TYR A 50 0.12 17.98 -6.58
C TYR A 50 -0.08 19.39 -7.12
N GLN A 51 0.89 20.28 -6.89
CA GLN A 51 0.84 21.66 -7.39
C GLN A 51 0.87 21.73 -8.92
N GLU A 52 1.62 20.83 -9.57
CA GLU A 52 1.66 20.74 -11.02
C GLU A 52 0.29 20.30 -11.58
N THR A 53 -0.30 19.27 -10.97
CA THR A 53 -1.63 18.77 -11.31
C THR A 53 -2.67 19.90 -11.19
N GLU A 54 -2.64 20.66 -10.10
CA GLU A 54 -3.56 21.77 -9.91
C GLU A 54 -3.37 22.89 -10.95
N LYS A 55 -2.13 23.26 -11.29
CA LYS A 55 -1.85 24.25 -12.34
C LYS A 55 -2.46 23.83 -13.68
N ILE A 56 -2.36 22.54 -14.04
CA ILE A 56 -3.01 22.01 -15.24
C ILE A 56 -4.53 22.15 -15.15
N ILE A 57 -5.14 21.77 -14.02
CA ILE A 57 -6.60 21.89 -13.84
C ILE A 57 -7.05 23.35 -14.03
N GLN A 58 -6.39 24.29 -13.35
CA GLN A 58 -6.71 25.72 -13.46
C GLN A 58 -6.57 26.21 -14.91
N GLN A 59 -5.49 25.82 -15.60
CA GLN A 59 -5.29 26.16 -17.01
C GLN A 59 -6.42 25.63 -17.90
N LEU A 60 -6.84 24.36 -17.75
CA LEU A 60 -7.89 23.77 -18.58
C LEU A 60 -9.27 24.35 -18.29
N LEU A 61 -9.53 24.77 -17.04
CA LEU A 61 -10.76 25.50 -16.69
C LEU A 61 -10.78 26.89 -17.34
N GLU A 62 -9.65 27.61 -17.38
CA GLU A 62 -9.54 28.87 -18.11
C GLU A 62 -9.74 28.69 -19.63
N GLU A 63 -9.10 27.68 -20.23
CA GLU A 63 -9.27 27.35 -21.65
C GLU A 63 -10.74 27.08 -21.98
N ARG A 64 -11.43 26.30 -21.15
CA ARG A 64 -12.87 26.01 -21.28
C ARG A 64 -13.71 27.28 -21.16
N SER A 65 -13.44 28.11 -20.16
CA SER A 65 -14.19 29.35 -19.93
C SER A 65 -14.11 30.28 -21.13
N LYS A 66 -12.90 30.49 -21.68
CA LYS A 66 -12.67 31.28 -22.89
C LYS A 66 -13.42 30.71 -24.10
N ALA A 67 -13.36 29.39 -24.30
CA ALA A 67 -14.05 28.72 -25.40
C ALA A 67 -15.59 28.84 -25.30
N MET A 68 -16.14 28.79 -24.10
CA MET A 68 -17.59 28.85 -23.85
C MET A 68 -18.11 30.28 -23.63
N LYS A 69 -17.24 31.30 -23.65
CA LYS A 69 -17.57 32.71 -23.34
C LYS A 69 -18.30 32.86 -22.00
N ILE A 70 -17.87 32.07 -21.00
CA ILE A 70 -18.39 32.17 -19.64
C ILE A 70 -17.73 33.41 -19.03
N GLU A 71 -18.48 34.51 -18.93
CA GLU A 71 -18.04 35.65 -18.12
C GLU A 71 -17.89 35.16 -16.67
N ASP A 72 -16.74 35.45 -16.07
CA ASP A 72 -16.43 35.18 -14.65
C ASP A 72 -15.85 33.81 -14.27
N VAL A 73 -14.76 33.38 -14.94
CA VAL A 73 -13.84 32.36 -14.40
C VAL A 73 -12.44 32.94 -14.21
N SER A 74 -12.38 34.20 -13.76
CA SER A 74 -11.17 34.82 -13.23
C SER A 74 -11.01 34.38 -11.77
N THR A 75 -10.80 33.09 -11.54
CA THR A 75 -10.38 32.61 -10.22
C THR A 75 -9.24 31.64 -10.42
N MET A 76 -8.08 32.16 -10.88
CA MET A 76 -6.82 31.59 -10.43
C MET A 76 -6.79 31.77 -8.90
N THR A 77 -7.38 30.81 -8.19
CA THR A 77 -7.22 30.70 -6.76
C THR A 77 -5.76 30.40 -6.49
N SER A 78 -5.24 30.88 -5.36
CA SER A 78 -3.96 30.42 -4.86
C SER A 78 -3.96 28.89 -4.86
N LEU A 79 -2.87 28.30 -5.33
CA LEU A 79 -2.70 26.85 -5.29
C LEU A 79 -2.93 26.35 -3.86
N VAL A 80 -3.57 25.19 -3.74
CA VAL A 80 -3.73 24.52 -2.47
C VAL A 80 -2.33 24.19 -1.94
N SER A 81 -2.03 24.69 -0.76
CA SER A 81 -0.78 24.38 -0.07
C SER A 81 -0.90 23.01 0.58
N ILE A 82 -0.57 21.97 -0.17
CA ILE A 82 -0.43 20.59 0.32
C ILE A 82 1.07 20.28 0.37
N GLU A 83 1.49 19.58 1.43
CA GLU A 83 2.85 19.06 1.49
C GLU A 83 3.07 18.06 0.35
N GLU A 84 4.18 18.22 -0.36
CA GLU A 84 4.55 17.29 -1.41
C GLU A 84 4.93 15.96 -0.77
N PHE A 85 4.51 14.85 -1.39
CA PHE A 85 4.93 13.54 -0.90
C PHE A 85 6.42 13.36 -1.17
N GLU A 86 7.24 13.28 -0.12
CA GLU A 86 8.67 13.02 -0.25
C GLU A 86 8.96 11.52 -0.20
N HIS A 87 9.29 10.96 -1.36
CA HIS A 87 9.82 9.60 -1.41
C HIS A 87 11.12 9.49 -0.63
N THR A 88 11.19 8.51 0.26
CA THR A 88 12.46 8.07 0.83
C THR A 88 13.32 7.46 -0.29
N LEU A 89 14.51 8.04 -0.53
CA LEU A 89 15.39 7.69 -1.66
C LEU A 89 15.81 6.22 -1.68
N PHE A 90 15.90 5.61 -0.49
CA PHE A 90 16.13 4.19 -0.31
C PHE A 90 14.97 3.70 0.57
N ARG A 91 14.15 2.81 0.00
CA ARG A 91 13.00 2.21 0.68
C ARG A 91 12.83 0.78 0.21
N THR A 92 12.30 -0.04 1.09
CA THR A 92 11.82 -1.38 0.75
C THR A 92 10.80 -1.26 -0.39
N PRO A 93 10.98 -1.99 -1.51
CA PRO A 93 9.94 -2.10 -2.51
C PRO A 93 8.72 -2.80 -1.91
N GLU A 94 7.54 -2.55 -2.46
CA GLU A 94 6.34 -3.28 -2.06
C GLU A 94 6.55 -4.81 -2.09
N VAL A 95 6.18 -5.48 -1.01
CA VAL A 95 6.41 -6.91 -0.79
C VAL A 95 5.11 -7.68 -0.94
N TYR A 96 5.03 -8.56 -1.94
CA TYR A 96 3.81 -9.31 -2.26
C TYR A 96 3.83 -10.74 -1.71
N PHE A 97 2.71 -11.18 -1.15
CA PHE A 97 2.48 -12.53 -0.62
C PHE A 97 1.81 -13.48 -1.62
N GLY A 98 1.22 -12.97 -2.71
CA GLY A 98 0.67 -13.80 -3.77
C GLY A 98 1.74 -14.27 -4.76
N TYR A 99 1.80 -15.58 -5.05
CA TYR A 99 2.82 -16.12 -5.95
C TYR A 99 2.79 -15.51 -7.36
N LYS A 100 1.63 -15.02 -7.81
CA LYS A 100 1.50 -14.39 -9.13
C LYS A 100 2.19 -13.02 -9.21
N PHE A 101 2.13 -12.23 -8.14
CA PHE A 101 2.73 -10.88 -8.10
C PHE A 101 4.16 -10.90 -7.58
N ALA A 102 4.50 -11.90 -6.76
CA ALA A 102 5.85 -12.12 -6.26
C ALA A 102 6.78 -12.75 -7.31
N GLN A 103 6.23 -13.30 -8.40
CA GLN A 103 7.02 -13.90 -9.49
C GLN A 103 8.02 -12.86 -10.03
N ASN A 104 9.31 -13.20 -9.97
CA ASN A 104 10.47 -12.36 -10.34
C ASN A 104 10.85 -11.21 -9.36
N ARG A 105 10.15 -11.04 -8.23
CA ARG A 105 10.55 -10.06 -7.20
C ARG A 105 11.56 -10.60 -6.20
N ASN A 106 11.61 -11.93 -6.04
CA ASN A 106 12.53 -12.63 -5.13
C ASN A 106 12.48 -12.12 -3.66
N GLN A 107 11.27 -11.88 -3.15
CA GLN A 107 11.04 -11.30 -1.82
C GLN A 107 10.69 -12.33 -0.74
N LEU A 108 10.29 -13.56 -1.10
CA LEU A 108 10.14 -14.65 -0.13
C LEU A 108 11.53 -15.22 0.17
N GLY A 109 11.98 -15.05 1.41
CA GLY A 109 13.32 -15.48 1.84
C GLY A 109 13.38 -16.92 2.37
N SER A 110 12.24 -17.55 2.65
CA SER A 110 12.19 -18.93 3.15
C SER A 110 12.62 -19.94 2.08
N GLU A 111 13.46 -20.91 2.45
CA GLU A 111 14.03 -21.91 1.54
C GLU A 111 12.96 -22.78 0.86
N GLU A 112 11.82 -22.98 1.51
CA GLU A 112 10.69 -23.75 0.98
C GLU A 112 10.05 -23.09 -0.24
N GLY A 113 10.26 -21.78 -0.42
CA GLY A 113 9.75 -21.00 -1.55
C GLY A 113 8.22 -21.00 -1.66
N PHE A 114 7.72 -20.49 -2.78
CA PHE A 114 6.29 -20.57 -3.10
C PHE A 114 5.93 -21.96 -3.63
N GLN A 115 4.86 -22.55 -3.11
CA GLN A 115 4.23 -23.73 -3.70
C GLN A 115 2.77 -23.40 -4.02
N HIS A 116 2.46 -23.21 -5.30
CA HIS A 116 1.18 -22.68 -5.75
C HIS A 116 -0.01 -23.53 -5.28
N GLU A 117 -0.99 -22.89 -4.66
CA GLU A 117 -2.24 -23.50 -4.18
C GLU A 117 -2.01 -24.66 -3.19
N LYS A 118 -0.94 -24.57 -2.40
CA LYS A 118 -0.58 -25.57 -1.39
C LYS A 118 -0.30 -24.94 -0.04
N ILE A 119 -0.62 -25.71 1.00
CA ILE A 119 -0.18 -25.46 2.36
C ILE A 119 1.28 -25.88 2.47
N VAL A 120 2.12 -24.93 2.89
CA VAL A 120 3.55 -25.11 3.13
C VAL A 120 3.83 -24.80 4.60
N LYS A 121 4.62 -25.66 5.23
CA LYS A 121 5.18 -25.38 6.55
C LYS A 121 6.47 -24.59 6.37
N TYR A 122 6.46 -23.33 6.76
CA TYR A 122 7.65 -22.49 6.75
C TYR A 122 8.32 -22.46 8.12
N GLN A 123 9.64 -22.59 8.12
CA GLN A 123 10.45 -22.70 9.33
C GLN A 123 11.06 -21.35 9.71
N GLU A 124 11.53 -21.27 10.96
CA GLU A 124 12.28 -20.12 11.47
C GLU A 124 13.56 -19.91 10.62
N PRO A 125 13.79 -18.69 10.08
CA PRO A 125 14.98 -18.43 9.29
C PRO A 125 16.26 -18.33 10.14
N ASN A 126 17.38 -18.81 9.60
CA ASN A 126 18.70 -18.60 10.20
C ASN A 126 19.24 -17.17 10.00
N ASN A 127 18.78 -16.49 8.94
CA ASN A 127 19.17 -15.14 8.58
C ASN A 127 17.99 -14.42 7.91
N ILE A 128 17.86 -13.11 8.15
CA ILE A 128 16.79 -12.28 7.61
C ILE A 128 17.41 -11.24 6.69
N GLU A 129 17.26 -11.41 5.39
CA GLU A 129 17.78 -10.50 4.38
C GLU A 129 16.88 -9.26 4.21
N LEU A 130 17.50 -8.11 3.92
CA LEU A 130 16.80 -6.86 3.63
C LEU A 130 15.84 -7.05 2.44
N ASN A 131 14.64 -6.47 2.56
CA ASN A 131 13.55 -6.52 1.58
C ASN A 131 12.94 -7.92 1.38
N LYS A 132 13.23 -8.87 2.26
CA LYS A 132 12.63 -10.21 2.22
C LYS A 132 11.76 -10.48 3.44
N PHE A 133 10.67 -11.20 3.20
CA PHE A 133 9.79 -11.69 4.24
C PHE A 133 9.93 -13.21 4.43
N TYR A 134 9.62 -13.65 5.65
CA TYR A 134 9.76 -15.02 6.11
C TYR A 134 8.51 -15.37 6.93
N PRO A 135 7.51 -16.04 6.35
CA PRO A 135 6.42 -16.61 7.14
C PRO A 135 6.97 -17.76 8.00
N ILE A 136 6.37 -17.98 9.18
CA ILE A 136 6.64 -19.13 10.05
C ILE A 136 5.28 -19.77 10.42
N GLY A 137 5.22 -21.10 10.35
CA GLY A 137 3.99 -21.89 10.54
C GLY A 137 3.42 -22.46 9.24
N ASN A 138 2.19 -22.96 9.27
CA ASN A 138 1.53 -23.52 8.09
C ASN A 138 0.73 -22.47 7.30
N TRP A 139 1.19 -22.14 6.10
CA TRP A 139 0.61 -21.11 5.24
C TRP A 139 0.18 -21.69 3.90
N ASN A 140 -1.04 -21.36 3.47
CA ASN A 140 -1.52 -21.66 2.12
C ASN A 140 -1.10 -20.55 1.16
N ASN A 141 -0.47 -20.92 0.05
CA ASN A 141 0.01 -19.98 -0.97
C ASN A 141 -1.04 -19.81 -2.07
N HIS A 142 -1.84 -18.76 -1.94
CA HIS A 142 -2.82 -18.40 -2.96
C HIS A 142 -2.17 -17.55 -4.07
N LYS A 143 -2.89 -17.42 -5.18
CA LYS A 143 -2.49 -16.59 -6.33
C LYS A 143 -2.09 -15.16 -5.95
N ASP A 144 -2.90 -14.52 -5.10
CA ASP A 144 -2.80 -13.10 -4.79
C ASP A 144 -2.41 -12.82 -3.31
N SER A 145 -2.27 -13.85 -2.47
CA SER A 145 -2.03 -13.74 -1.02
C SER A 145 -1.40 -15.00 -0.40
N MET A 146 -1.05 -14.92 0.89
CA MET A 146 -0.88 -16.10 1.76
C MET A 146 -1.95 -16.13 2.86
N GLU A 147 -2.34 -17.32 3.29
CA GLU A 147 -3.33 -17.52 4.38
C GLU A 147 -2.75 -18.43 5.47
N LEU A 148 -2.83 -17.99 6.72
CA LEU A 148 -2.43 -18.78 7.88
C LEU A 148 -3.48 -19.86 8.18
N THR A 149 -3.08 -21.14 8.10
CA THR A 149 -4.00 -22.27 8.29
C THR A 149 -4.09 -22.77 9.73
N GLU A 150 -3.25 -22.23 10.62
CA GLU A 150 -3.16 -22.52 12.04
C GLU A 150 -3.73 -21.38 12.89
N THR A 151 -3.93 -21.60 14.20
CA THR A 151 -4.39 -20.54 15.10
C THR A 151 -3.31 -19.50 15.39
N LYS A 152 -2.03 -19.88 15.27
CA LYS A 152 -0.88 -19.02 15.51
C LYS A 152 0.14 -19.18 14.41
N GLY A 153 0.80 -18.08 14.07
CA GLY A 153 1.90 -18.03 13.13
C GLY A 153 2.65 -16.72 13.30
N SER A 154 3.71 -16.53 12.52
CA SER A 154 4.39 -15.23 12.49
C SER A 154 4.93 -14.92 11.09
N ILE A 155 5.26 -13.66 10.89
CA ILE A 155 5.95 -13.17 9.70
C ILE A 155 7.11 -12.31 10.17
N LYS A 156 8.30 -12.56 9.65
CA LYS A 156 9.46 -11.69 9.82
C LYS A 156 9.78 -10.96 8.52
N LEU A 157 10.19 -9.70 8.61
CA LEU A 157 10.55 -8.87 7.48
C LEU A 157 11.68 -7.93 7.90
N SER A 158 12.80 -7.93 7.17
CA SER A 158 13.78 -6.84 7.27
C SER A 158 13.43 -5.78 6.23
N TYR A 159 13.21 -4.55 6.69
CA TYR A 159 12.78 -3.43 5.86
C TYR A 159 13.60 -2.17 6.17
N ASN A 160 13.61 -1.24 5.23
CA ASN A 160 13.97 0.16 5.38
C ASN A 160 12.79 1.04 4.92
N ALA A 161 12.22 1.86 5.80
CA ALA A 161 11.11 2.78 5.51
C ALA A 161 10.85 3.74 6.69
N LYS A 162 10.07 4.80 6.45
CA LYS A 162 9.44 5.61 7.50
C LYS A 162 8.14 4.97 7.98
N GLU A 163 7.36 4.43 7.05
CA GLU A 163 6.07 3.81 7.36
C GLU A 163 6.01 2.38 6.84
N VAL A 164 5.27 1.53 7.55
CA VAL A 164 4.91 0.19 7.09
C VAL A 164 3.40 0.03 7.19
N ASN A 165 2.78 -0.29 6.06
CA ASN A 165 1.38 -0.65 6.00
C ASN A 165 1.24 -2.13 5.61
N ILE A 166 0.24 -2.80 6.19
CA ILE A 166 -0.09 -4.19 5.91
C ILE A 166 -1.49 -4.26 5.27
N VAL A 167 -1.60 -4.99 4.16
CA VAL A 167 -2.89 -5.25 3.51
C VAL A 167 -3.34 -6.66 3.83
N THR A 168 -4.46 -6.76 4.54
CA THR A 168 -4.94 -8.01 5.13
C THR A 168 -6.44 -8.21 4.95
N GLU A 169 -6.87 -9.44 5.11
CA GLU A 169 -8.28 -9.86 5.20
C GLU A 169 -8.42 -10.90 6.32
N ASN A 170 -9.66 -11.10 6.75
CA ASN A 170 -10.09 -11.94 7.87
C ASN A 170 -9.64 -11.43 9.24
N TYR A 171 -10.37 -11.90 10.27
CA TYR A 171 -10.11 -11.48 11.64
C TYR A 171 -8.81 -12.09 12.18
N ALA A 172 -7.98 -11.26 12.80
CA ALA A 172 -6.82 -11.68 13.59
C ALA A 172 -6.39 -10.59 14.59
N GLU A 173 -5.68 -11.00 15.63
CA GLU A 173 -4.91 -10.11 16.48
C GLU A 173 -3.43 -10.23 16.09
N LEU A 174 -2.81 -9.07 15.83
CA LEU A 174 -1.40 -8.98 15.46
C LEU A 174 -0.65 -8.31 16.61
N GLU A 175 0.51 -8.87 16.98
CA GLU A 175 1.44 -8.26 17.92
C GLU A 175 2.77 -8.01 17.20
N ILE A 176 3.20 -6.75 17.17
CA ILE A 176 4.32 -6.25 16.39
C ILE A 176 5.55 -6.08 17.28
N PHE A 177 6.68 -6.56 16.81
CA PHE A 177 7.99 -6.39 17.43
C PHE A 177 8.94 -5.76 16.41
N LEU A 178 9.77 -4.83 16.87
CA LEU A 178 10.90 -4.29 16.13
C LEU A 178 12.19 -4.68 16.84
N ASP A 179 13.10 -5.31 16.10
CA ASP A 179 14.40 -5.78 16.58
C ASP A 179 14.31 -6.63 17.87
N GLY A 180 13.25 -7.44 17.96
CA GLY A 180 12.96 -8.32 19.09
C GLY A 180 12.29 -7.65 20.30
N VAL A 181 12.03 -6.34 20.23
CA VAL A 181 11.35 -5.58 21.29
C VAL A 181 9.90 -5.30 20.87
N PRO A 182 8.89 -5.45 21.76
CA PRO A 182 7.51 -5.04 21.44
C PRO A 182 7.48 -3.59 20.94
N LEU A 183 6.69 -3.33 19.90
CA LEU A 183 6.58 -2.00 19.29
C LEU A 183 6.27 -0.95 20.37
N THR A 184 7.12 0.09 20.43
CA THR A 184 6.98 1.19 21.39
C THR A 184 6.21 2.34 20.75
N LYS A 185 5.73 3.28 21.57
CA LYS A 185 4.97 4.46 21.12
C LYS A 185 5.67 5.31 20.07
N GLU A 186 7.00 5.29 20.04
CA GLU A 186 7.81 6.04 19.08
C GLU A 186 7.58 5.58 17.64
N TYR A 187 7.26 4.30 17.44
CA TYR A 187 7.15 3.67 16.12
C TYR A 187 5.71 3.30 15.77
N GLN A 188 4.72 3.68 16.60
CA GLN A 188 3.33 3.23 16.43
C GLN A 188 2.70 3.83 15.18
N GLY A 189 2.25 2.96 14.27
CA GLY A 189 1.38 3.36 13.19
C GLY A 189 0.00 3.84 13.67
N THR A 190 -0.69 4.57 12.81
CA THR A 190 -1.96 5.24 13.12
C THR A 190 -3.13 4.29 13.39
N ASP A 191 -3.06 3.04 12.93
CA ASP A 191 -4.10 2.03 13.15
C ASP A 191 -3.82 1.12 14.37
N MET A 192 -2.71 1.33 15.09
CA MET A 192 -2.39 0.56 16.30
C MET A 192 -3.36 0.86 17.44
N THR A 193 -3.91 -0.19 18.07
CA THR A 193 -5.00 -0.05 19.05
C THR A 193 -4.56 -0.24 20.51
N ASP A 194 -3.52 -1.03 20.76
CA ASP A 194 -3.08 -1.35 22.13
C ASP A 194 -1.57 -1.64 22.17
N GLY A 195 -0.75 -0.61 22.36
CA GLY A 195 0.70 -0.81 22.47
C GLY A 195 1.28 -1.45 21.22
N SER A 196 1.83 -2.66 21.36
CA SER A 196 2.34 -3.46 20.25
C SER A 196 1.27 -4.19 19.46
N LYS A 197 -0.03 -4.03 19.76
CA LYS A 197 -1.11 -4.83 19.18
C LYS A 197 -2.11 -4.06 18.34
N ILE A 198 -2.61 -4.74 17.33
CA ILE A 198 -3.68 -4.30 16.44
C ILE A 198 -4.66 -5.45 16.19
N LYS A 199 -5.96 -5.12 16.09
CA LYS A 199 -6.99 -6.07 15.64
C LYS A 199 -7.37 -5.77 14.20
N VAL A 200 -7.09 -6.72 13.31
CA VAL A 200 -7.60 -6.69 11.93
C VAL A 200 -8.97 -7.36 11.93
N SER A 201 -9.95 -6.67 11.35
CA SER A 201 -11.37 -7.05 11.43
C SER A 201 -12.09 -6.94 10.09
N ASN A 202 -11.55 -6.18 9.15
CA ASN A 202 -12.11 -5.96 7.84
C ASN A 202 -10.99 -6.05 6.80
N PRO A 203 -11.31 -6.43 5.55
CA PRO A 203 -10.35 -6.31 4.46
C PRO A 203 -9.87 -4.85 4.32
N GLY A 204 -8.57 -4.63 4.30
CA GLY A 204 -8.04 -3.28 4.20
C GLY A 204 -6.54 -3.15 4.42
N MET A 205 -6.08 -1.91 4.21
CA MET A 205 -4.73 -1.47 4.56
C MET A 205 -4.75 -0.90 5.99
N TYR A 206 -3.77 -1.32 6.78
CA TYR A 206 -3.56 -0.87 8.16
C TYR A 206 -2.13 -0.33 8.31
N ASN A 207 -1.99 0.89 8.83
CA ASN A 207 -0.70 1.48 9.14
C ASN A 207 -0.21 0.97 10.51
N ILE A 208 0.83 0.13 10.50
CA ILE A 208 1.34 -0.55 11.69
C ILE A 208 2.61 0.08 12.26
N ILE A 209 3.38 0.78 11.41
CA ILE A 209 4.60 1.50 11.81
C ILE A 209 4.60 2.88 11.18
N SER A 210 4.99 3.89 11.95
CA SER A 210 5.17 5.27 11.50
C SER A 210 6.34 5.93 12.25
N ASN A 211 7.34 6.40 11.51
CA ASN A 211 8.55 7.04 12.01
C ASN A 211 8.76 8.41 11.35
N GLU A 212 9.36 9.35 12.09
CA GLU A 212 9.75 10.67 11.55
C GLU A 212 10.76 10.57 10.40
N ILE A 213 11.71 9.64 10.52
CA ILE A 213 12.79 9.41 9.55
C ILE A 213 12.88 7.95 9.13
N SER A 214 13.35 7.72 7.90
CA SER A 214 13.50 6.35 7.39
C SER A 214 14.57 5.62 8.20
N SER A 215 14.23 4.42 8.65
CA SER A 215 15.14 3.55 9.41
C SER A 215 15.01 2.10 8.96
N SER A 216 16.06 1.32 9.21
CA SER A 216 16.07 -0.12 8.93
C SER A 216 15.81 -0.92 10.20
N HIS A 217 14.87 -1.86 10.14
CA HIS A 217 14.55 -2.73 11.26
C HIS A 217 14.24 -4.15 10.79
N ILE A 218 14.33 -5.10 11.72
CA ILE A 218 13.70 -6.41 11.59
C ILE A 218 12.36 -6.34 12.32
N MET A 219 11.28 -6.40 11.55
CA MET A 219 9.93 -6.54 12.09
C MET A 219 9.58 -8.02 12.25
N GLU A 220 8.98 -8.37 13.38
CA GLU A 220 8.26 -9.63 13.58
C GLU A 220 6.81 -9.33 13.93
N ILE A 221 5.89 -9.96 13.19
CA ILE A 221 4.46 -9.93 13.45
C ILE A 221 4.06 -11.30 13.98
N LYS A 222 3.63 -11.37 15.24
CA LYS A 222 2.98 -12.55 15.80
C LYS A 222 1.49 -12.47 15.56
N ILE A 223 0.92 -13.55 15.05
CA ILE A 223 -0.44 -13.58 14.52
C ILE A 223 -1.24 -14.59 15.34
N GLU A 224 -2.39 -14.17 15.84
CA GLU A 224 -3.39 -15.05 16.44
C GLU A 224 -4.73 -14.89 15.70
N GLY A 225 -5.11 -15.92 14.95
CA GLY A 225 -6.29 -15.87 14.07
C GLY A 225 -6.15 -16.82 12.89
N LYS A 226 -6.78 -17.99 12.99
CA LYS A 226 -6.83 -18.95 11.88
C LYS A 226 -7.59 -18.35 10.70
N GLY A 227 -7.04 -18.48 9.51
CA GLY A 227 -7.58 -17.90 8.27
C GLY A 227 -7.11 -16.47 8.02
N PHE A 228 -6.24 -15.90 8.88
CA PHE A 228 -5.61 -14.61 8.61
C PHE A 228 -4.97 -14.62 7.22
N GLN A 229 -5.33 -13.63 6.41
CA GLN A 229 -4.86 -13.54 5.03
C GLN A 229 -4.11 -12.23 4.82
N ILE A 230 -2.96 -12.31 4.18
CA ILE A 230 -2.09 -11.17 3.89
C ILE A 230 -1.77 -11.11 2.40
N PHE A 231 -1.81 -9.90 1.84
CA PHE A 231 -1.62 -9.66 0.41
C PHE A 231 -0.29 -8.97 0.13
N THR A 232 0.00 -7.90 0.85
CA THR A 232 1.19 -7.08 0.61
C THR A 232 1.61 -6.28 1.84
N PHE A 233 2.90 -5.93 1.92
CA PHE A 233 3.38 -4.79 2.69
C PHE A 233 3.72 -3.64 1.75
N THR A 234 3.21 -2.45 2.07
CA THR A 234 3.60 -1.20 1.43
C THR A 234 4.38 -0.33 2.40
N PHE A 235 5.18 0.59 1.86
CA PHE A 235 6.14 1.37 2.63
C PHE A 235 6.02 2.85 2.29
N GLY A 236 6.19 3.71 3.29
CA GLY A 236 6.32 5.18 3.18
C GLY A 236 7.77 5.61 3.27
#